data_AF-A0A2U9IRI2-F1
#
_entry.id   AF-A0A2U9IRI2-F1
#
_cell.length_a   1.000
_cell.length_b   1.000
_cell.length_c   1.000
_cell.angle_alpha   90.00
_cell.angle_beta   90.00
_cell.angle_gamma   90.00
#
_symmetry.space_group_name_H-M   'P 1'
#
loop_
_entity.id
_entity.type
_entity.pdbx_description
1 polymer ?
#
loop_
_entity_poly.entity_id
_entity_poly.type
_entity_poly.pdbx_seq_one_letter_code
_entity_poly.pdbx_strand_id
1 'polypeptide(L)'
;MSNLLEQKLLEIFNALLKEFNIWRKGESQEEPLIINIHDKVVANDPTSAQGIMNRDNIGLTIYSAITDLMRNYDISRSLAVLTYHLVVSHPFIDGNKRTALGLLLNILYELFEDKMEIPQDLEDQLIRVLIEISDYPPEEDEDGINRIRNIIEDIIHGILF
;
A
#
# COMPACT_ATOMS: atom_id res chain seq x y z
N MET A 1 -16.89 2.46 16.03
CA MET A 1 -15.47 2.71 15.77
C MET A 1 -15.08 2.27 14.37
N SER A 2 -15.44 1.05 13.91
CA SER A 2 -15.08 0.58 12.54
C SER A 2 -15.57 1.50 11.41
N ASN A 3 -16.85 1.92 11.43
CA ASN A 3 -17.41 2.79 10.38
C ASN A 3 -16.67 4.14 10.22
N LEU A 4 -16.11 4.69 11.30
CA LEU A 4 -15.32 5.93 11.22
C LEU A 4 -13.94 5.69 10.57
N LEU A 5 -13.29 4.58 10.91
CA LEU A 5 -12.00 4.20 10.32
C LEU A 5 -12.17 3.79 8.85
N GLU A 6 -13.25 3.10 8.50
CA GLU A 6 -13.61 2.77 7.12
C GLU A 6 -13.81 4.05 6.28
N GLN A 7 -14.55 5.04 6.80
CA GLN A 7 -14.73 6.33 6.14
C GLN A 7 -13.41 7.08 5.96
N LYS A 8 -12.58 7.14 7.01
CA LYS A 8 -11.27 7.79 6.95
C LYS A 8 -10.34 7.10 5.95
N LEU A 9 -10.30 5.76 5.93
CA LEU A 9 -9.52 5.01 4.94
C LEU A 9 -10.02 5.28 3.51
N LEU A 10 -11.34 5.33 3.31
CA LEU A 10 -11.93 5.65 2.02
C LEU A 10 -11.57 7.09 1.57
N GLU A 11 -11.54 8.05 2.49
CA GLU A 11 -11.08 9.42 2.21
C GLU A 11 -9.60 9.43 1.78
N ILE A 12 -8.73 8.72 2.51
CA ILE A 12 -7.31 8.57 2.17
C ILE A 12 -7.14 7.96 0.77
N PHE A 13 -7.79 6.83 0.49
CA PHE A 13 -7.68 6.20 -0.82
C PHE A 13 -8.21 7.08 -1.96
N ASN A 14 -9.31 7.80 -1.75
CA ASN A 14 -9.83 8.72 -2.75
C ASN A 14 -8.90 9.91 -2.98
N ALA A 15 -8.26 10.42 -1.93
CA ALA A 15 -7.25 11.45 -2.04
C ALA A 15 -6.06 10.96 -2.88
N LEU A 16 -5.50 9.79 -2.56
CA LEU A 16 -4.43 9.11 -3.31
C LEU A 16 -4.79 8.91 -4.79
N LEU A 17 -6.00 8.42 -5.08
CA LEU A 17 -6.43 8.22 -6.47
C LEU A 17 -6.59 9.54 -7.21
N LYS A 18 -7.09 10.58 -6.53
CA LYS A 18 -7.30 11.91 -7.11
C LYS A 18 -5.98 12.58 -7.44
N GLU A 19 -5.05 12.66 -6.49
CA GLU A 19 -3.71 13.25 -6.72
C GLU A 19 -3.01 12.54 -7.90
N PHE A 20 -3.06 11.21 -7.93
CA PHE A 20 -2.42 10.42 -8.97
C PHE A 20 -3.01 10.70 -10.34
N ASN A 21 -4.35 10.78 -10.43
CA ASN A 21 -5.03 11.05 -11.69
C ASN A 21 -4.78 12.46 -12.22
N ILE A 22 -4.77 13.48 -11.36
CA ILE A 22 -4.49 14.87 -11.75
C ILE A 22 -3.05 14.98 -12.28
N TRP A 23 -2.09 14.42 -11.55
CA TRP A 23 -0.69 14.38 -12.00
C TRP A 23 -0.52 13.59 -13.32
N ARG A 24 -1.12 12.40 -13.43
CA ARG A 24 -1.05 11.56 -14.64
C ARG A 24 -1.58 12.29 -15.88
N LYS A 25 -2.59 13.14 -15.72
CA LYS A 25 -3.17 13.96 -16.82
C LYS A 25 -2.36 15.21 -17.14
N GLY A 26 -1.31 15.53 -16.37
CA GLY A 26 -0.53 16.76 -16.49
C GLY A 26 -1.25 18.00 -15.94
N GLU A 27 -2.30 17.81 -15.15
CA GLU A 27 -3.09 18.88 -14.53
C GLU A 27 -2.43 19.40 -13.22
N SER A 28 -1.46 18.68 -12.68
CA SER A 28 -0.62 19.09 -11.54
C SER A 28 0.85 18.81 -11.82
N GLN A 29 1.72 19.66 -11.29
CA GLN A 29 3.17 19.45 -11.25
C GLN A 29 3.64 18.82 -9.93
N GLU A 30 2.75 18.70 -8.95
CA GLU A 30 3.05 18.05 -7.68
C GLU A 30 3.04 16.54 -7.86
N GLU A 31 4.14 15.89 -7.50
CA GLU A 31 4.25 14.43 -7.55
C GLU A 31 3.30 13.79 -6.53
N PRO A 32 2.54 12.74 -6.92
CA PRO A 32 1.69 12.00 -6.00
C PRO A 32 2.49 11.39 -4.86
N LEU A 33 1.87 11.21 -3.71
CA LEU A 33 2.49 10.65 -2.52
C LEU A 33 3.18 9.32 -2.80
N ILE A 34 2.56 8.43 -3.59
CA ILE A 34 3.17 7.15 -3.94
C ILE A 34 4.48 7.30 -4.74
N ILE A 35 4.58 8.32 -5.60
CA ILE A 35 5.80 8.61 -6.36
C ILE A 35 6.86 9.20 -5.41
N ASN A 36 6.48 10.14 -4.55
CA ASN A 36 7.38 10.70 -3.54
C ASN A 36 7.94 9.63 -2.59
N ILE A 37 7.12 8.65 -2.19
CA ILE A 37 7.56 7.51 -1.37
C ILE A 37 8.55 6.64 -2.14
N HIS A 38 8.24 6.30 -3.39
CA HIS A 38 9.11 5.51 -4.26
C HIS A 38 10.49 6.17 -4.43
N ASP A 39 10.51 7.45 -4.78
CA ASP A 39 11.76 8.17 -5.03
C ASP A 39 12.64 8.25 -3.79
N LYS A 40 12.05 8.45 -2.60
CA LYS A 40 12.79 8.41 -1.32
C LYS A 40 13.35 7.03 -1.03
N VAL A 41 12.56 5.98 -1.28
CA VAL A 41 12.98 4.59 -1.07
C VAL A 41 14.14 4.21 -1.98
N VAL A 42 14.06 4.56 -3.27
CA VAL A 42 15.09 4.24 -4.25
C VAL A 42 16.34 5.10 -4.06
N ALA A 43 16.20 6.39 -3.70
CA ALA A 43 17.35 7.26 -3.43
C ALA A 43 18.24 6.76 -2.29
N ASN A 44 17.69 5.97 -1.36
CA ASN A 44 18.44 5.36 -0.26
C ASN A 44 19.20 4.09 -0.64
N ASP A 45 19.05 3.59 -1.88
CA ASP A 45 19.75 2.40 -2.38
C ASP A 45 20.56 2.73 -3.65
N PRO A 46 21.90 2.75 -3.57
CA PRO A 46 22.76 3.09 -4.70
C PRO A 46 22.73 2.05 -5.84
N THR A 47 22.14 0.88 -5.61
CA THR A 47 22.01 -0.18 -6.62
C THR A 47 20.65 -0.18 -7.31
N SER A 48 19.69 0.61 -6.84
CA SER A 48 18.34 0.64 -7.36
C SER A 48 18.17 1.54 -8.58
N ALA A 49 17.31 1.10 -9.50
CA ALA A 49 16.95 1.86 -10.69
C ALA A 49 15.68 2.69 -10.46
N GLN A 50 15.78 4.00 -10.74
CA GLN A 50 14.63 4.91 -10.71
C GLN A 50 13.76 4.76 -11.95
N GLY A 51 12.45 4.95 -11.78
CA GLY A 51 11.51 5.09 -12.87
C GLY A 51 10.22 4.30 -12.68
N ILE A 52 9.18 4.76 -13.37
CA ILE A 52 7.87 4.12 -13.44
C ILE A 52 7.83 3.24 -14.68
N MET A 53 7.59 1.94 -14.49
CA MET A 53 7.42 0.97 -15.58
C MET A 53 6.01 1.03 -16.17
N ASN A 54 4.98 1.07 -15.30
CA ASN A 54 3.59 1.11 -15.73
C ASN A 54 2.75 2.00 -14.80
N ARG A 55 2.39 3.18 -15.29
CA ARG A 55 1.56 4.16 -14.56
C ARG A 55 0.13 3.69 -14.36
N ASP A 56 -0.43 2.93 -15.29
CA ASP A 56 -1.83 2.50 -15.18
C ASP A 56 -2.00 1.47 -14.04
N ASN A 57 -0.97 0.66 -13.78
CA ASN A 57 -0.97 -0.28 -12.66
C ASN A 57 -1.07 0.42 -11.30
N ILE A 58 -0.50 1.62 -11.14
CA ILE A 58 -0.62 2.42 -9.90
C ILE A 58 -2.10 2.82 -9.68
N GLY A 59 -2.72 3.43 -10.69
CA GLY A 59 -4.10 3.88 -10.59
C GLY A 59 -5.09 2.72 -10.39
N LEU A 60 -4.90 1.61 -11.10
CA LEU A 60 -5.71 0.40 -10.95
C LEU A 60 -5.57 -0.20 -9.55
N THR A 61 -4.36 -0.24 -9.00
CA THR A 61 -4.12 -0.76 -7.64
C THR A 61 -4.89 0.02 -6.58
N ILE A 62 -4.82 1.36 -6.62
CA ILE A 62 -5.55 2.22 -5.68
C ILE A 62 -7.07 2.05 -5.87
N TYR A 63 -7.54 2.00 -7.12
CA TYR A 63 -8.95 1.80 -7.42
C TYR A 63 -9.48 0.43 -6.94
N SER A 64 -8.68 -0.63 -7.06
CA SER A 64 -9.02 -1.97 -6.55
C SER A 64 -9.18 -1.95 -5.03
N ALA A 65 -8.30 -1.27 -4.30
CA ALA A 65 -8.40 -1.14 -2.85
C ALA A 65 -9.66 -0.37 -2.40
N ILE A 66 -10.03 0.71 -3.11
CA ILE A 66 -11.29 1.44 -2.88
C ILE A 66 -12.49 0.51 -3.10
N THR A 67 -12.49 -0.21 -4.22
CA THR A 67 -13.58 -1.11 -4.60
C THR A 67 -13.73 -2.25 -3.59
N ASP A 68 -12.62 -2.80 -3.10
CA ASP A 68 -12.63 -3.83 -2.05
C ASP A 68 -13.22 -3.27 -0.75
N LEU A 69 -12.81 -2.07 -0.33
CA LEU A 69 -13.30 -1.45 0.91
C LEU A 69 -14.81 -1.22 0.87
N MET A 70 -15.32 -0.70 -0.25
CA MET A 70 -16.75 -0.45 -0.43
C MET A 70 -17.60 -1.74 -0.47
N ARG A 71 -17.00 -2.87 -0.83
CA ARG A 71 -17.71 -4.16 -0.94
C ARG A 71 -17.66 -4.96 0.35
N ASN A 72 -16.50 -5.01 0.98
CA ASN A 72 -16.23 -5.90 2.10
C ASN A 72 -16.28 -5.19 3.45
N TYR A 73 -16.16 -3.86 3.49
CA TYR A 73 -16.08 -3.05 4.71
C TYR A 73 -14.95 -3.52 5.65
N ASP A 74 -13.84 -3.94 5.06
CA ASP A 74 -12.71 -4.55 5.76
C ASP A 74 -11.42 -3.77 5.49
N ILE A 75 -11.01 -3.00 6.50
CA ILE A 75 -9.84 -2.12 6.48
C ILE A 75 -8.58 -2.93 6.18
N SER A 76 -8.33 -3.99 6.95
CA SER A 76 -7.13 -4.81 6.83
C SER A 76 -7.05 -5.46 5.46
N ARG A 77 -8.17 -5.98 4.96
CA ARG A 77 -8.25 -6.57 3.61
C ARG A 77 -7.98 -5.55 2.53
N SER A 78 -8.60 -4.37 2.59
CA SER A 78 -8.42 -3.36 1.53
C SER A 78 -7.01 -2.79 1.48
N LEU A 79 -6.36 -2.64 2.64
CA LEU A 79 -4.94 -2.32 2.72
C LEU A 79 -4.05 -3.44 2.16
N ALA A 80 -4.43 -4.71 2.41
CA ALA A 80 -3.74 -5.86 1.83
C ALA A 80 -3.87 -5.92 0.31
N VAL A 81 -5.06 -5.62 -0.25
CA VAL A 81 -5.28 -5.52 -1.70
C VAL A 81 -4.39 -4.45 -2.33
N LEU A 82 -4.32 -3.26 -1.73
CA LEU A 82 -3.43 -2.19 -2.18
C LEU A 82 -1.97 -2.67 -2.20
N THR A 83 -1.53 -3.23 -1.08
CA THR A 83 -0.13 -3.64 -0.87
C THR A 83 0.25 -4.77 -1.83
N TYR A 84 -0.60 -5.80 -1.93
CA TYR A 84 -0.40 -6.94 -2.81
C TYR A 84 -0.22 -6.51 -4.27
N HIS A 85 -1.17 -5.72 -4.79
CA HIS A 85 -1.12 -5.31 -6.20
C HIS A 85 0.06 -4.39 -6.50
N LEU A 86 0.52 -3.55 -5.57
CA LEU A 86 1.75 -2.76 -5.77
C LEU A 86 2.98 -3.65 -5.87
N VAL A 87 3.01 -4.78 -5.15
CA VAL A 87 4.10 -5.75 -5.24
C VAL A 87 4.06 -6.50 -6.55
N VAL A 88 2.93 -7.14 -6.89
CA VAL A 88 2.87 -8.10 -8.02
C VAL A 88 2.71 -7.43 -9.40
N SER A 89 2.14 -6.22 -9.46
CA SER A 89 1.97 -5.52 -10.74
C SER A 89 3.20 -4.75 -11.20
N HIS A 90 4.24 -4.69 -10.36
CA HIS A 90 5.53 -4.04 -10.62
C HIS A 90 5.41 -2.68 -11.34
N PRO A 91 4.67 -1.70 -10.79
CA PRO A 91 4.50 -0.40 -11.45
C PRO A 91 5.80 0.39 -11.60
N PHE A 92 6.82 0.10 -10.80
CA PHE A 92 8.14 0.73 -10.83
C PHE A 92 9.22 -0.22 -11.36
N ILE A 93 10.31 0.35 -11.89
CA ILE A 93 11.45 -0.41 -12.39
C ILE A 93 12.11 -1.22 -11.27
N ASP A 94 12.29 -0.60 -10.11
CA ASP A 94 12.74 -1.23 -8.88
C ASP A 94 12.03 -0.58 -7.68
N GLY A 95 12.14 -1.16 -6.48
CA GLY A 95 11.63 -0.57 -5.25
C GLY A 95 10.16 -0.87 -4.97
N ASN A 96 9.49 -1.71 -5.76
CA ASN A 96 8.05 -2.03 -5.62
C ASN A 96 7.69 -2.49 -4.19
N LYS A 97 8.39 -3.51 -3.66
CA LYS A 97 8.17 -4.04 -2.30
C LYS A 97 8.31 -2.96 -1.21
N ARG A 98 9.40 -2.19 -1.29
CA ARG A 98 9.72 -1.13 -0.33
C ARG A 98 8.76 0.06 -0.42
N THR A 99 8.28 0.36 -1.62
CA THR A 99 7.27 1.40 -1.86
C THR A 99 5.90 0.97 -1.35
N ALA A 100 5.51 -0.29 -1.58
CA ALA A 100 4.27 -0.84 -1.06
C ALA A 100 4.25 -0.80 0.47
N LEU A 101 5.35 -1.23 1.11
CA LEU A 101 5.52 -1.11 2.56
C LEU A 101 5.45 0.35 3.01
N GLY A 102 6.25 1.25 2.42
CA GLY A 102 6.27 2.66 2.80
C GLY A 102 4.91 3.35 2.68
N LEU A 103 4.14 3.04 1.64
CA LEU A 103 2.78 3.56 1.47
C LEU A 103 1.82 2.98 2.49
N LEU A 104 1.86 1.67 2.74
CA LEU A 104 1.03 1.04 3.77
C LEU A 104 1.31 1.66 5.15
N LEU A 105 2.59 1.80 5.52
CA LEU A 105 2.99 2.43 6.77
C LEU A 105 2.47 3.86 6.87
N ASN A 106 2.64 4.65 5.81
CA ASN A 106 2.15 6.03 5.78
C ASN A 106 0.63 6.11 5.98
N ILE A 107 -0.15 5.25 5.32
CA ILE A 107 -1.60 5.19 5.48
C ILE A 107 -1.98 4.78 6.90
N LEU A 108 -1.30 3.80 7.49
CA LEU A 108 -1.56 3.38 8.87
C LEU A 108 -1.26 4.51 9.87
N TYR A 109 -0.14 5.21 9.72
CA TYR A 109 0.17 6.39 10.55
C TYR A 109 -0.90 7.47 10.43
N GLU A 110 -1.36 7.79 9.21
CA GLU A 110 -2.43 8.76 8.99
C GLU A 110 -3.76 8.29 9.61
N LEU A 111 -4.11 7.01 9.42
CA LEU A 111 -5.35 6.41 9.91
C LEU A 111 -5.44 6.49 11.44
N PHE A 112 -4.33 6.25 12.14
CA PHE A 112 -4.24 6.23 13.60
C PHE A 112 -3.62 7.50 14.24
N GLU A 113 -3.47 8.59 13.46
CA GLU A 113 -2.99 9.90 13.95
C GLU A 113 -1.62 9.86 14.64
N ASP A 114 -0.66 9.13 14.05
CA ASP A 114 0.71 8.97 14.57
C ASP A 114 0.80 8.34 15.98
N LYS A 115 -0.29 7.76 16.50
CA LYS A 115 -0.31 7.06 17.80
C LYS A 115 0.19 5.62 17.72
N MET A 116 0.76 5.25 16.58
CA MET A 116 1.08 3.88 16.22
C MET A 116 2.58 3.63 16.38
N GLU A 117 2.93 2.60 17.13
CA GLU A 117 4.21 1.92 17.01
C GLU A 117 3.96 0.54 16.44
N ILE A 118 4.58 0.23 15.30
CA ILE A 118 4.46 -1.09 14.69
C ILE A 118 5.45 -2.02 15.38
N PRO A 119 5.00 -3.14 15.96
CA PRO A 119 5.91 -4.13 16.52
C PRO A 119 6.90 -4.61 15.46
N GLN A 120 8.20 -4.56 15.77
CA GLN A 120 9.27 -4.91 14.83
C GLN A 120 9.10 -6.35 14.28
N ASP A 121 8.59 -7.27 15.09
CA ASP A 121 8.35 -8.65 14.67
C ASP A 121 7.22 -8.77 13.64
N LEU A 122 6.20 -7.91 13.68
CA LEU A 122 5.14 -7.85 12.67
C LEU A 122 5.63 -7.15 11.40
N GLU A 123 6.43 -6.09 11.52
CA GLU A 123 7.06 -5.45 10.36
C GLU A 123 7.99 -6.42 9.62
N ASP A 124 8.84 -7.15 10.36
CA ASP A 124 9.74 -8.17 9.79
C ASP A 124 8.96 -9.30 9.11
N GLN A 125 7.84 -9.73 9.71
CA GLN A 125 6.96 -10.73 9.10
C GLN A 125 6.33 -10.21 7.80
N LEU A 126 5.85 -8.97 7.80
CA LEU A 126 5.29 -8.35 6.61
C LEU A 126 6.33 -8.28 5.50
N ILE A 127 7.55 -7.80 5.79
CA ILE A 127 8.65 -7.75 4.83
C ILE A 127 8.92 -9.12 4.22
N ARG A 128 8.99 -10.18 5.04
CA ARG A 128 9.20 -11.56 4.56
C ARG A 128 8.09 -12.00 3.63
N VAL A 129 6.83 -11.75 3.98
CA VAL A 129 5.68 -12.08 3.14
C VAL A 129 5.70 -11.32 1.82
N LEU A 130 6.05 -10.03 1.82
CA LEU A 130 6.17 -9.24 0.58
C LEU A 130 7.31 -9.74 -0.32
N ILE A 131 8.42 -10.21 0.26
CA ILE A 131 9.51 -10.86 -0.49
C ILE A 131 9.01 -12.16 -1.11
N GLU A 132 8.39 -13.04 -0.32
CA GLU A 132 7.90 -14.33 -0.80
C GLU A 132 6.85 -14.18 -1.90
N ILE A 133 5.88 -13.28 -1.75
CA ILE A 133 4.85 -13.02 -2.78
C ILE A 133 5.47 -12.45 -4.06
N SER A 134 6.50 -11.62 -3.95
CA SER A 134 7.18 -11.06 -5.12
C SER A 134 8.02 -12.09 -5.86
N ASP A 135 8.70 -12.98 -5.14
CA ASP A 135 9.66 -13.93 -5.72
C ASP A 135 8.95 -15.24 -6.14
N TYR A 136 7.85 -15.57 -5.46
CA TYR A 136 7.00 -16.74 -5.70
C TYR A 136 5.52 -16.33 -5.61
N PRO A 137 4.99 -15.62 -6.62
CA PRO A 137 3.59 -15.22 -6.63
C PRO A 137 2.67 -16.44 -6.48
N PRO A 138 1.66 -16.39 -5.59
CA PRO A 138 0.72 -17.49 -5.43
C PRO A 138 -0.09 -17.70 -6.72
N GLU A 139 -0.58 -18.93 -6.95
CA GLU A 139 -1.46 -19.22 -8.09
C GLU A 139 -2.78 -18.45 -8.00
N GLU A 140 -3.27 -18.24 -6.78
CA GLU A 140 -4.46 -17.44 -6.49
C GLU A 140 -4.06 -16.16 -5.74
N ASP A 141 -4.40 -15.00 -6.30
CA ASP A 141 -4.13 -13.69 -5.68
C ASP A 141 -4.66 -13.59 -4.24
N GLU A 142 -5.78 -14.25 -3.98
CA GLU A 142 -6.48 -14.26 -2.70
C GLU A 142 -5.61 -14.83 -1.56
N ASP A 143 -4.75 -15.81 -1.85
CA ASP A 143 -3.84 -16.37 -0.85
C ASP A 143 -2.79 -15.34 -0.43
N GLY A 144 -2.22 -14.59 -1.39
CA GLY A 144 -1.26 -13.52 -1.12
C GLY A 144 -1.89 -12.38 -0.33
N ILE A 145 -3.11 -11.97 -0.73
CA ILE A 145 -3.88 -10.94 -0.03
C ILE A 145 -4.18 -11.34 1.41
N ASN A 146 -4.65 -12.57 1.66
CA ASN A 146 -4.99 -13.00 3.01
C ASN A 146 -3.77 -13.11 3.93
N ARG A 147 -2.60 -13.49 3.41
CA ARG A 147 -1.35 -13.50 4.18
C ARG A 147 -0.95 -12.09 4.62
N ILE A 148 -1.03 -11.11 3.74
CA ILE A 148 -0.75 -9.70 4.08
C ILE A 148 -1.82 -9.17 5.05
N ARG A 149 -3.10 -9.46 4.79
CA ARG A 149 -4.23 -9.03 5.61
C ARG A 149 -4.07 -9.46 7.06
N ASN A 150 -3.73 -10.72 7.32
CA ASN A 150 -3.64 -11.23 8.69
C ASN A 150 -2.59 -10.46 9.50
N ILE A 151 -1.45 -10.12 8.88
CA ILE A 151 -0.41 -9.33 9.56
C ILE A 151 -0.89 -7.89 9.81
N ILE A 152 -1.57 -7.27 8.83
CA ILE A 152 -2.16 -5.93 9.01
C ILE A 152 -3.23 -5.95 10.12
N GLU A 153 -4.03 -7.00 10.19
CA GLU A 153 -5.05 -7.18 11.21
C GLU A 153 -4.43 -7.31 12.61
N ASP A 154 -3.34 -8.08 12.75
CA ASP A 154 -2.59 -8.18 14.00
C ASP A 154 -1.97 -6.84 14.42
N ILE A 155 -1.41 -6.10 13.44
CA ILE A 155 -0.90 -4.74 13.66
C ILE A 155 -2.01 -3.81 14.17
N ILE A 156 -3.18 -3.83 13.53
CA ILE A 156 -4.33 -2.97 13.92
C ILE A 156 -4.91 -3.38 15.27
N HIS A 157 -5.02 -4.69 15.54
CA HIS A 157 -5.53 -5.19 16.82
C HIS A 157 -4.64 -4.80 17.99
N GLY A 158 -3.32 -4.84 17.83
CA GLY A 158 -2.37 -4.38 18.86
C GLY A 158 -2.45 -2.89 19.18
N ILE A 159 -3.13 -2.09 18.36
CA ILE A 159 -3.35 -0.65 18.58
C ILE A 159 -4.67 -0.39 19.31
N LEU A 160 -5.69 -1.20 19.03
CA LEU A 160 -7.05 -0.99 19.55
C LEU A 160 -7.27 -1.59 20.95
N PHE A 161 -6.34 -2.41 21.45
CA PHE A 161 -6.45 -3.15 22.72
C PHE A 161 -5.12 -3.18 23.49
#